data_AF-A0A7J8WTL6-F1
#
_entry.id   AF-A0A7J8WTL6-F1
#
_cell.length_a   1.000
_cell.length_b   1.000
_cell.length_c   1.000
_cell.angle_alpha   90.00
_cell.angle_beta   90.00
_cell.angle_gamma   90.00
#
_symmetry.space_group_name_H-M   'P 1'
#
loop_
_entity.id
_entity.type
_entity.pdbx_description
1 polymer ?
#
loop_
_entity_poly.entity_id
_entity_poly.type
_entity_poly.pdbx_seq_one_letter_code
_entity_poly.pdbx_strand_id
1 'polypeptide(L)'
;MGLNSVTIMGDSKTIINKCRMTVRDKSILGAIIEDIQSNKSRFQKIIFRFIQRTENLEAHNLAKDALRKVEERYLVGETMEESALEDEMKRQKIAKKENFLENAVLRTDLMLLK
;
A
#
# COMPACT_ATOMS: atom_id res chain seq x y z
N MET A 1 4.74 -21.41 -11.30
CA MET A 1 6.19 -21.20 -11.10
C MET A 1 6.36 -19.92 -10.28
N GLY A 2 6.72 -20.02 -9.01
CA GLY A 2 6.91 -18.87 -8.11
C GLY A 2 8.37 -18.43 -8.03
N LEU A 3 8.66 -17.50 -7.13
CA LEU A 3 10.04 -17.13 -6.80
C LEU A 3 10.73 -18.32 -6.11
N ASN A 4 11.79 -18.86 -6.71
CA ASN A 4 12.53 -19.99 -6.13
C ASN A 4 13.57 -19.54 -5.09
N SER A 5 14.11 -18.34 -5.25
CA SER A 5 15.13 -17.76 -4.38
C SER A 5 14.78 -16.33 -4.04
N VAL A 6 14.80 -15.98 -2.74
CA VAL A 6 14.45 -14.64 -2.25
C VAL A 6 15.53 -14.11 -1.31
N THR A 7 15.86 -12.83 -1.44
CA THR A 7 16.66 -12.10 -0.45
C THR A 7 15.79 -11.04 0.19
N ILE A 8 15.53 -11.18 1.49
CA ILE A 8 14.79 -10.22 2.30
C ILE A 8 15.79 -9.26 2.93
N MET A 9 15.65 -7.98 2.63
CA MET A 9 16.52 -6.92 3.12
C MET A 9 15.79 -6.04 4.14
N GLY A 10 16.51 -5.54 5.14
CA GLY A 10 15.95 -4.61 6.12
C GLY A 10 17.02 -3.93 6.97
N ASP A 11 16.66 -2.78 7.54
CA ASP A 11 17.54 -1.93 8.35
C ASP A 11 17.42 -2.18 9.87
N SER A 12 16.58 -3.13 10.30
CA SER A 12 16.55 -3.59 11.68
C SER A 12 17.44 -4.82 11.88
N LYS A 13 18.64 -4.60 12.44
CA LYS A 13 19.58 -5.70 12.79
C LYS A 13 18.91 -6.77 13.66
N THR A 14 18.13 -6.34 14.64
CA THR A 14 17.44 -7.23 15.59
C THR A 14 16.48 -8.16 14.86
N ILE A 15 15.63 -7.61 13.97
CA ILE A 15 14.66 -8.42 13.21
C ILE A 15 15.37 -9.35 12.23
N ILE A 16 16.34 -8.85 11.48
CA ILE A 16 17.13 -9.68 10.55
C ILE A 16 17.78 -10.86 11.28
N ASN A 17 18.35 -10.64 12.46
CA ASN A 17 18.98 -11.70 13.24
C ASN A 17 17.95 -12.72 13.76
N LYS A 18 16.81 -12.25 14.29
CA LYS A 18 15.72 -13.13 14.74
C LYS A 18 15.18 -14.01 13.61
N CYS A 19 15.04 -13.46 12.41
CA CYS A 19 14.65 -14.23 11.24
C CYS A 19 15.71 -15.23 10.78
N ARG A 20 17.00 -15.04 11.08
CA ARG A 20 18.07 -16.00 10.76
C ARG A 20 18.17 -17.13 11.77
N MET A 21 17.90 -16.85 13.04
CA MET A 21 17.95 -17.84 14.11
C MET A 21 16.90 -18.93 13.90
N THR A 22 17.18 -20.13 14.40
CA THR A 22 16.23 -21.27 14.44
C THR A 22 15.59 -21.45 15.81
N VAL A 23 16.06 -20.68 16.79
CA VAL A 23 15.53 -20.69 18.16
C VAL A 23 14.22 -19.91 18.18
N ARG A 24 13.22 -20.45 18.89
CA ARG A 24 11.95 -19.77 19.12
C ARG A 24 12.16 -18.40 19.77
N ASP A 25 11.60 -17.37 19.15
CA ASP A 25 11.62 -16.01 19.66
C ASP A 25 10.55 -15.83 20.75
N LYS A 26 10.97 -15.36 21.94
CA LYS A 26 10.09 -15.17 23.11
C LYS A 26 9.63 -13.72 23.31
N SER A 27 9.93 -12.83 22.36
CA SER A 27 9.49 -11.45 22.41
C SER A 27 8.04 -11.30 21.96
N ILE A 28 7.50 -10.08 22.09
CA ILE A 28 6.18 -9.70 21.58
C ILE A 28 6.05 -9.97 20.07
N LEU A 29 7.17 -9.94 19.32
CA LEU A 29 7.19 -10.23 17.88
C LEU A 29 7.31 -11.72 17.58
N GLY A 30 7.32 -12.60 18.60
CA GLY A 30 7.61 -14.02 18.47
C GLY A 30 6.73 -14.73 17.46
N ALA A 31 5.42 -14.49 17.50
CA ALA A 31 4.46 -15.08 16.57
C ALA A 31 4.76 -14.69 15.11
N ILE A 32 5.08 -13.42 14.85
CA ILE A 32 5.42 -12.93 13.51
C ILE A 32 6.72 -13.58 13.02
N ILE A 33 7.71 -13.73 13.89
CA ILE A 33 8.98 -14.39 13.55
C ILE A 33 8.74 -15.89 13.24
N GLU A 34 7.91 -16.57 14.03
CA GLU A 34 7.55 -17.98 13.82
C GLU A 34 6.82 -18.18 12.48
N ASP A 35 5.90 -17.28 12.12
CA ASP A 35 5.24 -17.29 10.82
C ASP A 35 6.21 -17.08 9.65
N ILE A 36 7.15 -16.13 9.77
CA ILE A 36 8.18 -15.93 8.75
C ILE A 36 9.03 -17.19 8.59
N GLN A 37 9.42 -17.81 9.71
CA GLN A 37 10.25 -19.00 9.72
C GLN A 37 9.54 -20.22 9.12
N SER A 38 8.26 -20.42 9.43
CA SER A 38 7.46 -21.52 8.89
C SER A 38 7.27 -21.39 7.37
N ASN A 39 7.16 -20.16 6.85
CA ASN A 39 7.02 -19.88 5.42
C ASN A 39 8.32 -20.01 4.63
N LYS A 40 9.49 -20.12 5.28
CA LYS A 40 10.79 -20.28 4.57
C LYS A 40 10.82 -21.51 3.66
N SER A 41 10.15 -22.59 4.07
CA SER A 41 10.10 -23.87 3.35
C SER A 41 9.46 -23.77 1.96
N ARG A 42 8.75 -22.67 1.68
CA ARG A 42 8.15 -22.38 0.37
C ARG A 42 9.17 -21.96 -0.69
N PHE A 43 10.39 -21.62 -0.28
CA PHE A 43 11.47 -21.18 -1.16
C PHE A 43 12.60 -22.21 -1.15
N GLN A 44 13.24 -22.45 -2.30
CA GLN A 44 14.45 -23.27 -2.34
C GLN A 44 15.61 -22.58 -1.63
N LYS A 45 15.64 -21.24 -1.67
CA LYS A 45 16.65 -20.42 -1.01
C LYS A 45 16.04 -19.13 -0.48
N ILE A 46 16.30 -18.83 0.79
CA ILE A 46 15.94 -17.55 1.39
C ILE A 46 17.11 -17.00 2.20
N ILE A 47 17.43 -15.72 1.98
CA ILE A 47 18.50 -15.01 2.69
C ILE A 47 17.91 -13.78 3.36
N PHE A 48 18.21 -13.58 4.64
CA PHE A 48 17.93 -12.33 5.34
C PHE A 48 19.19 -11.49 5.37
N ARG A 49 19.15 -10.23 4.95
CA ARG A 49 20.30 -9.33 4.87
C ARG A 49 20.00 -8.01 5.58
N PHE A 50 20.91 -7.61 6.45
CA PHE A 50 20.91 -6.27 7.02
C PHE A 50 21.49 -5.29 5.99
N ILE A 51 20.82 -4.16 5.79
CA ILE A 51 21.25 -3.03 4.95
C ILE A 51 21.19 -1.75 5.76
N GLN A 52 21.86 -0.68 5.33
CA GLN A 52 21.75 0.61 6.01
C GLN A 52 20.36 1.21 5.79
N ARG A 53 19.91 2.04 6.73
CA ARG A 53 18.61 2.73 6.63
C ARG A 53 18.48 3.58 5.36
N THR A 54 19.57 4.21 4.95
CA THR A 54 19.67 4.99 3.70
C THR A 54 19.40 4.15 2.46
N GLU A 55 19.72 2.85 2.49
CA GLU A 55 19.45 1.90 1.42
C GLU A 55 18.02 1.33 1.48
N ASN A 56 17.35 1.44 2.63
CA ASN A 56 15.97 0.94 2.85
C ASN A 56 14.91 2.05 2.74
N LEU A 57 15.24 3.17 2.10
CA LEU A 57 14.40 4.37 2.09
C LEU A 57 13.04 4.14 1.44
N GLU A 58 12.98 3.36 0.36
CA GLU A 58 11.72 3.03 -0.32
C GLU A 58 10.74 2.28 0.59
N ALA A 59 11.22 1.24 1.29
CA ALA A 59 10.39 0.50 2.24
C ALA A 59 9.96 1.39 3.43
N HIS A 60 10.84 2.28 3.89
CA HIS A 60 10.52 3.25 4.93
C HIS A 60 9.42 4.22 4.50
N ASN A 61 9.54 4.79 3.30
CA ASN A 61 8.57 5.72 2.75
C ASN A 61 7.21 5.04 2.55
N LEU A 62 7.19 3.83 2.01
CA LEU A 62 5.97 3.05 1.85
C LEU A 62 5.28 2.78 3.20
N ALA A 63 6.03 2.38 4.22
CA ALA A 63 5.49 2.16 5.56
C ALA A 63 4.97 3.47 6.18
N LYS A 64 5.68 4.58 5.99
CA LYS A 64 5.28 5.91 6.48
C LYS A 64 4.01 6.40 5.80
N ASP A 65 3.87 6.22 4.50
CA ASP A 65 2.66 6.57 3.76
C ASP A 65 1.47 5.70 4.15
N ALA A 66 1.70 4.41 4.38
CA ALA A 66 0.67 3.51 4.89
C ALA A 66 0.21 3.92 6.30
N LEU A 67 1.15 4.27 7.19
CA LEU A 67 0.84 4.76 8.53
C LEU A 67 0.04 6.07 8.46
N ARG A 68 0.46 7.04 7.63
CA ARG A 68 -0.28 8.30 7.46
C ARG A 68 -1.70 8.06 7.00
N LYS A 69 -1.93 7.17 6.02
CA LYS A 69 -3.29 6.83 5.56
C LYS A 69 -4.14 6.19 6.65
N VAL A 70 -3.52 5.38 7.52
CA VAL A 70 -4.20 4.74 8.65
C VAL A 70 -4.54 5.79 9.72
N GLU A 71 -3.60 6.67 10.06
CA GLU A 71 -3.81 7.80 10.96
C GLU A 71 -4.88 8.76 10.42
N GLU A 72 -4.89 9.07 9.13
CA GLU A 72 -5.94 9.83 8.46
C GLU A 72 -7.30 9.13 8.63
N ARG A 73 -7.39 7.81 8.46
CA ARG A 73 -8.65 7.06 8.72
C ARG A 73 -9.09 7.12 10.18
N TYR A 74 -8.16 7.12 11.13
CA TYR A 74 -8.48 7.24 12.56
C TYR A 74 -8.87 8.67 12.95
N LEU A 75 -8.24 9.70 12.35
CA LEU A 75 -8.54 11.11 12.57
C LEU A 75 -9.85 11.53 11.91
N VAL A 76 -10.21 10.89 10.79
CA VAL A 76 -11.50 11.05 10.07
C VAL A 76 -12.60 10.17 10.68
N GLY A 77 -12.34 9.52 11.83
CA GLY A 77 -13.34 8.91 12.71
C GLY A 77 -14.56 8.30 12.01
N GLU A 78 -14.48 7.02 11.63
CA GLU A 78 -15.64 6.14 11.41
C GLU A 78 -16.94 6.82 10.95
N THR A 79 -17.05 7.21 9.68
CA THR A 79 -18.35 7.10 9.00
C THR A 79 -18.14 6.48 7.63
N MET A 80 -18.74 5.31 7.41
CA MET A 80 -18.86 4.68 6.10
C MET A 80 -19.63 5.57 5.10
N GLU A 81 -20.24 6.67 5.58
CA GLU A 81 -20.97 7.66 4.81
C GLU A 81 -20.04 8.64 4.08
N GLU A 82 -18.92 9.08 4.65
CA GLU A 82 -18.05 10.08 4.00
C GLU A 82 -17.36 9.54 2.73
N SER A 83 -16.89 8.28 2.73
CA SER A 83 -16.31 7.69 1.51
C SER A 83 -17.36 7.49 0.41
N ALA A 84 -18.60 7.17 0.78
CA ALA A 84 -19.71 7.03 -0.18
C ALA A 84 -20.14 8.39 -0.73
N LEU A 85 -20.18 9.41 0.13
CA LEU A 85 -20.48 10.80 -0.24
C LEU A 85 -19.38 11.41 -1.12
N GLU A 86 -18.10 11.14 -0.86
CA GLU A 86 -17.01 11.60 -1.72
C GLU A 86 -17.03 10.94 -3.10
N ASP A 87 -17.30 9.63 -3.16
CA ASP A 87 -17.46 8.92 -4.42
C ASP A 87 -18.69 9.40 -5.20
N GLU A 88 -19.79 9.68 -4.51
CA GLU A 88 -20.99 10.25 -5.11
C GLU A 88 -20.78 11.70 -5.58
N MET A 89 -20.10 12.53 -4.79
CA MET A 89 -19.72 13.90 -5.19
C MET A 89 -18.76 13.89 -6.38
N LYS A 90 -17.83 12.93 -6.47
CA LYS A 90 -16.98 12.74 -7.65
C LYS A 90 -17.81 12.37 -8.88
N ARG A 91 -18.74 11.42 -8.74
CA ARG A 91 -19.65 11.01 -9.83
C ARG A 91 -20.51 12.19 -10.32
N GLN A 92 -21.07 12.99 -9.41
CA GLN A 92 -21.87 14.17 -9.76
C GLN A 92 -21.03 15.24 -10.47
N LYS A 93 -19.79 15.47 -10.03
CA LYS A 93 -18.87 16.40 -10.71
C LYS A 93 -18.52 15.93 -12.13
N ILE A 94 -18.30 14.63 -12.33
CA ILE A 94 -18.04 14.05 -13.65
C ILE A 94 -19.27 14.20 -14.55
N ALA A 95 -20.46 13.81 -14.09
CA ALA A 95 -21.70 13.91 -14.86
C ALA A 95 -22.06 15.36 -15.22
N LYS A 96 -21.78 16.32 -14.33
CA LYS A 96 -21.98 17.75 -14.61
C LYS A 96 -21.00 18.27 -15.68
N LYS A 97 -19.77 17.77 -15.68
CA LYS A 97 -18.76 18.09 -16.69
C LYS A 97 -19.11 17.51 -18.05
N GLU A 98 -19.61 16.27 -18.10
CA GLU A 98 -20.07 15.63 -19.34
C GLU A 98 -21.25 16.36 -19.95
N ASN A 99 -22.27 16.71 -19.15
CA ASN A 99 -23.41 17.52 -19.62
C ASN A 99 -23.00 18.90 -20.14
N PHE A 100 -21.99 19.53 -19.53
CA PHE A 100 -21.46 20.80 -20.00
C PHE A 100 -20.75 20.66 -21.35
N LEU A 101 -19.96 19.59 -21.53
CA LEU A 101 -19.28 19.29 -22.79
C LEU A 101 -20.29 18.98 -23.90
N GLU A 102 -21.31 18.18 -23.62
CA GLU A 102 -22.33 17.80 -24.60
C GLU A 102 -23.15 19.03 -25.07
N ASN A 103 -23.53 19.92 -24.14
CA ASN A 103 -24.18 21.19 -24.50
C ASN A 103 -23.27 22.14 -25.28
N ALA A 104 -21.97 22.16 -24.97
CA ALA A 104 -21.01 22.97 -25.71
C ALA A 104 -20.84 22.46 -27.15
N VAL A 105 -20.78 21.13 -27.35
CA VAL A 105 -20.71 20.50 -28.67
C VAL A 105 -21.98 20.81 -29.48
N LEU A 106 -23.17 20.58 -28.92
CA LEU A 106 -24.45 20.89 -29.58
C LEU A 106 -24.56 22.37 -29.99
N ARG A 107 -24.10 23.31 -29.14
CA ARG A 107 -24.08 24.75 -29.49
C ARG A 107 -23.11 25.07 -30.63
N THR A 108 -21.99 24.37 -30.68
CA THR A 108 -20.97 24.55 -31.73
C THR A 108 -21.49 24.01 -33.06
N ASP A 109 -22.11 22.82 -33.06
CA ASP A 109 -22.71 22.21 -34.24
C ASP A 109 -23.90 23.04 -34.78
N LEU A 110 -24.71 23.63 -33.89
CA LEU A 110 -25.77 24.56 -34.29
C LEU A 110 -25.24 25.87 -34.91
N MET A 111 -24.03 26.32 -34.51
CA MET A 111 -23.38 27.49 -35.09
C MET A 111 -22.76 27.20 -36.46
N LEU A 112 -22.39 25.95 -36.74
CA LEU A 112 -21.83 25.52 -38.03
C LEU A 112 -22.89 25.20 -39.10
N LEU A 113 -24.18 25.16 -38.72
CA LEU A 113 -25.33 24.92 -39.61
C LEU A 113 -26.02 26.22 -40.11
N LYS A 114 -25.41 27.39 -39.93
CA LYS A 114 -25.85 28.68 -40.48
C LYS A 114 -24.90 29.17 -41.58
#